data_AF-A0A954J9S3-F1
#
_entry.id   AF-A0A954J9S3-F1
#
_cell.length_a   1.000
_cell.length_b   1.000
_cell.length_c   1.000
_cell.angle_alpha   90.00
_cell.angle_beta   90.00
_cell.angle_gamma   90.00
#
_symmetry.space_group_name_H-M   'P 1'
#
loop_
_entity.id
_entity.type
_entity.pdbx_description
1 polymer ?
#
loop_
_entity_poly.entity_id
_entity_poly.type
_entity_poly.pdbx_seq_one_letter_code
_entity_poly.pdbx_strand_id
1 'polypeptide(L)'
;MWEKLEQACAADSSASLDFLIDELRAGDDPHYLFDALLLKWKFENQLPLLQPTSMSDVPPDRKGEFEQVYIDAARQTGQKLLDASRLADAWMYFRAINEPDPVTAAIDQYEPPAEMNDELEEVLQLALYQRIHPAKGVSLMLKTHGMCNTVTALDQLFLDIAPRDRTACARLMVNQLYADVVHNVRYEVSQRSPLLPPDLSLGDLIAGRLWLFENDNYHIDVSHLNAVVRFARSLEQSDRESLEKAIQLAEYGACLSPHLQYPSEPPFDTYYESHQHYFQIVLSQQRDDSLRYFHERLEAASDPQDRELIAYVLVDLLMRAQDYASAVRVAETYLNDVHEQSGFSFVTLCQDTHDMAALQRHAKKVNNPVLYLAAKLQASRNASS
;
A
#
# COMPACT_ATOMS: atom_id res chain seq x y z
N MET A 1 -31.95 -23.72 -28.02
CA MET A 1 -32.00 -23.56 -26.55
C MET A 1 -33.44 -23.63 -26.05
N TRP A 2 -34.31 -22.68 -26.41
CA TRP A 2 -35.68 -22.57 -25.91
C TRP A 2 -36.56 -23.82 -26.07
N GLU A 3 -36.65 -24.41 -27.27
CA GLU A 3 -37.44 -25.64 -27.49
C GLU A 3 -36.95 -26.84 -26.67
N LYS A 4 -35.62 -26.95 -26.44
CA LYS A 4 -35.04 -28.00 -25.60
C LYS A 4 -35.33 -27.77 -24.12
N LEU A 5 -35.34 -26.51 -23.67
CA LEU A 5 -35.73 -26.13 -22.31
C LEU A 5 -37.22 -26.42 -22.06
N GLU A 6 -38.10 -26.11 -23.02
CA GLU A 6 -39.52 -26.44 -22.94
C GLU A 6 -39.75 -27.95 -22.85
N GLN A 7 -39.04 -28.73 -23.67
CA GLN A 7 -39.10 -30.20 -23.61
C GLN A 7 -38.56 -30.76 -22.29
N ALA A 8 -37.46 -30.21 -21.76
CA ALA A 8 -36.91 -30.63 -20.48
C ALA A 8 -37.85 -30.28 -19.32
N CYS A 9 -38.43 -29.08 -19.31
CA CYS A 9 -39.43 -28.66 -18.32
C CYS A 9 -40.70 -29.53 -18.37
N ALA A 10 -41.12 -29.97 -19.56
CA ALA A 10 -42.26 -30.86 -19.71
C ALA A 10 -42.00 -32.28 -19.20
N ALA A 11 -40.73 -32.71 -19.11
CA ALA A 11 -40.33 -34.01 -18.60
C ALA A 11 -40.06 -33.99 -17.09
N ASP A 12 -39.20 -33.08 -16.63
CA ASP A 12 -38.84 -32.88 -15.23
C ASP A 12 -38.20 -31.49 -15.03
N SER A 13 -38.79 -30.68 -14.16
CA SER A 13 -38.31 -29.32 -13.83
C SER A 13 -36.93 -29.31 -13.18
N SER A 14 -36.52 -30.38 -12.48
CA SER A 14 -35.15 -30.48 -11.96
C SER A 14 -34.15 -30.72 -13.09
N ALA A 15 -34.49 -31.62 -14.01
CA ALA A 15 -33.67 -31.95 -15.16
C ALA A 15 -33.51 -30.77 -16.15
N SER A 16 -34.50 -29.87 -16.23
CA SER A 16 -34.40 -28.67 -17.06
C SER A 16 -33.41 -27.63 -16.52
N LEU A 17 -33.29 -27.51 -15.19
CA LEU A 17 -32.30 -26.66 -14.53
C LEU A 17 -30.89 -27.19 -14.71
N ASP A 18 -30.70 -28.51 -14.59
CA ASP A 18 -29.42 -29.15 -14.87
C ASP A 18 -28.98 -28.96 -16.32
N PHE A 19 -29.91 -29.16 -17.27
CA PHE A 19 -29.65 -28.90 -18.68
C PHE A 19 -29.30 -27.42 -18.94
N LEU A 20 -30.01 -26.48 -18.33
CA LEU A 20 -29.73 -25.05 -18.46
C LEU A 20 -28.33 -24.70 -17.94
N ILE A 21 -27.95 -25.21 -16.76
CA ILE A 21 -26.64 -24.97 -16.16
C ILE A 21 -25.53 -25.54 -17.07
N ASP A 22 -25.70 -26.74 -17.60
CA ASP A 22 -24.69 -27.36 -18.45
C ASP A 22 -24.51 -26.64 -19.80
N GLU A 23 -25.60 -26.16 -20.41
CA GLU A 23 -25.53 -25.30 -21.61
C GLU A 23 -24.86 -23.95 -21.30
N LEU A 24 -25.18 -23.32 -20.16
CA LEU A 24 -24.59 -22.04 -19.75
C LEU A 24 -23.11 -22.17 -19.36
N ARG A 25 -22.69 -23.33 -18.84
CA ARG A 25 -21.28 -23.66 -18.63
C ARG A 25 -20.51 -23.71 -19.94
N ALA A 26 -21.13 -24.22 -21.00
CA ALA A 26 -20.53 -24.30 -22.33
C ALA A 26 -20.63 -22.99 -23.13
N GLY A 27 -21.58 -22.11 -22.79
CA GLY A 27 -21.82 -20.84 -23.48
C GLY A 27 -20.85 -19.72 -23.10
N ASP A 28 -20.99 -18.57 -23.77
CA ASP A 28 -20.09 -17.42 -23.63
C ASP A 28 -20.53 -16.38 -22.59
N ASP A 29 -21.68 -16.57 -21.93
CA ASP A 29 -22.21 -15.64 -20.93
C ASP A 29 -22.23 -16.25 -19.51
N PRO A 30 -21.16 -16.05 -18.72
CA PRO A 30 -21.07 -16.56 -17.36
C PRO A 30 -22.07 -15.91 -16.40
N HIS A 31 -22.62 -14.72 -16.70
CA HIS A 31 -23.52 -14.04 -15.78
C HIS A 31 -24.82 -14.81 -15.59
N TYR A 32 -25.37 -15.38 -16.66
CA TYR A 32 -26.54 -16.23 -16.57
C TYR A 32 -26.25 -17.56 -15.86
N LEU A 33 -25.01 -18.07 -15.89
CA LEU A 33 -24.62 -19.25 -15.14
C LEU A 33 -24.75 -19.00 -13.63
N PHE A 34 -24.32 -17.84 -13.14
CA PHE A 34 -24.49 -17.43 -11.75
C PHE A 34 -25.96 -17.50 -11.32
N ASP A 35 -26.84 -16.85 -12.08
CA ASP A 35 -28.28 -16.82 -11.79
C ASP A 35 -28.90 -18.22 -11.82
N ALA A 36 -28.51 -19.06 -12.78
CA ALA A 36 -29.01 -20.42 -12.92
C ALA A 36 -28.61 -21.33 -11.75
N LEU A 37 -27.40 -21.19 -11.21
CA LEU A 37 -26.93 -21.94 -10.03
C LEU A 37 -27.75 -21.58 -8.78
N LEU A 38 -28.00 -20.28 -8.56
CA LEU A 38 -28.83 -19.82 -7.45
C LEU A 38 -30.30 -20.21 -7.62
N LEU A 39 -30.80 -20.14 -8.85
CA LEU A 39 -32.15 -20.58 -9.20
C LEU A 39 -32.36 -22.06 -8.86
N LYS A 40 -31.38 -22.92 -9.19
CA LYS A 40 -31.43 -24.34 -8.86
C LYS A 40 -31.55 -24.58 -7.36
N TRP A 41 -30.71 -23.95 -6.55
CA TRP A 41 -30.77 -24.11 -5.10
C TRP A 41 -32.12 -23.64 -4.54
N LYS A 42 -32.64 -22.49 -5.01
CA LYS A 42 -33.96 -22.00 -4.59
C LYS A 42 -35.10 -22.95 -4.99
N PHE A 43 -35.02 -23.55 -6.16
CA PHE A 43 -35.98 -24.55 -6.63
C PHE A 43 -36.00 -25.78 -5.73
N GLU A 44 -34.83 -26.34 -5.42
CA GLU A 44 -34.68 -27.50 -4.52
C GLU A 44 -35.19 -27.19 -3.10
N ASN A 45 -35.09 -25.94 -2.67
CA ASN A 45 -35.52 -25.47 -1.36
C ASN A 45 -36.95 -24.88 -1.32
N GLN A 46 -37.71 -24.96 -2.44
CA GLN A 46 -39.08 -24.47 -2.55
C GLN A 46 -39.24 -22.96 -2.24
N LEU A 47 -38.25 -22.16 -2.64
CA LEU A 47 -38.24 -20.70 -2.44
C LEU A 47 -38.67 -19.93 -3.71
N PRO A 48 -39.00 -18.63 -3.60
CA PRO A 48 -39.35 -17.80 -4.76
C PRO A 48 -38.23 -17.75 -5.83
N LEU A 49 -38.60 -18.06 -7.08
CA LEU A 49 -37.65 -18.28 -8.19
C LEU A 49 -37.36 -17.04 -9.04
N LEU A 50 -38.22 -16.02 -9.00
CA LEU A 50 -38.12 -14.85 -9.89
C LEU A 50 -36.96 -13.90 -9.55
N GLN A 51 -36.38 -14.03 -8.35
CA GLN A 51 -35.21 -13.26 -7.91
C GLN A 51 -34.14 -14.22 -7.36
N PRO A 52 -33.40 -14.93 -8.21
CA PRO A 52 -32.48 -15.98 -7.77
C PRO A 52 -31.36 -15.45 -6.86
N THR A 53 -30.92 -14.20 -7.06
CA THR A 53 -29.86 -13.54 -6.27
C THR A 53 -30.32 -12.94 -4.94
N SER A 54 -31.64 -12.85 -4.68
CA SER A 54 -32.18 -12.22 -3.47
C SER A 54 -31.95 -13.09 -2.23
N MET A 55 -31.25 -12.52 -1.24
CA MET A 55 -31.07 -13.11 0.10
C MET A 55 -32.27 -12.84 1.03
N SER A 56 -33.14 -11.90 0.67
CA SER A 56 -34.27 -11.44 1.49
C SER A 56 -35.30 -12.53 1.73
N ASP A 57 -35.47 -13.41 0.74
CA ASP A 57 -36.47 -14.47 0.72
C ASP A 57 -35.97 -15.77 1.37
N VAL A 58 -34.73 -15.78 1.89
CA VAL A 58 -34.10 -16.96 2.47
C VAL A 58 -34.33 -17.02 3.99
N PRO A 59 -34.94 -18.10 4.51
CA PRO A 59 -35.16 -18.29 5.94
C PRO A 59 -33.86 -18.23 6.75
N PRO A 60 -33.86 -17.65 7.98
CA PRO A 60 -32.65 -17.48 8.79
C PRO A 60 -31.87 -18.77 9.07
N ASP A 61 -32.56 -19.90 9.17
CA ASP A 61 -32.01 -21.24 9.39
C ASP A 61 -31.23 -21.80 8.18
N ARG A 62 -31.49 -21.29 6.97
CA ARG A 62 -30.82 -21.72 5.73
C ARG A 62 -29.95 -20.64 5.09
N LYS A 63 -29.81 -19.48 5.72
CA LYS A 63 -28.98 -18.38 5.20
C LYS A 63 -27.53 -18.79 4.99
N GLY A 64 -26.93 -19.51 5.93
CA GLY A 64 -25.55 -19.98 5.80
C GLY A 64 -25.34 -20.95 4.63
N GLU A 65 -26.31 -21.83 4.37
CA GLU A 65 -26.25 -22.74 3.22
C GLU A 65 -26.36 -21.99 1.90
N PHE A 66 -27.28 -21.01 1.80
CA PHE A 66 -27.41 -20.20 0.60
C PHE A 66 -26.21 -19.27 0.38
N GLU A 67 -25.62 -18.73 1.44
CA GLU A 67 -24.39 -17.93 1.38
C GLU A 67 -23.22 -18.75 0.82
N GLN A 68 -23.08 -20.02 1.23
CA GLN A 68 -22.09 -20.91 0.66
C GLN A 68 -22.31 -21.15 -0.84
N VAL A 69 -23.55 -21.40 -1.26
CA VAL A 69 -23.90 -21.58 -2.68
C VAL A 69 -23.66 -20.31 -3.48
N TYR A 70 -23.95 -19.14 -2.89
CA TYR A 70 -23.64 -17.84 -3.49
C TYR A 70 -22.14 -17.66 -3.70
N ILE A 71 -21.33 -17.97 -2.69
CA ILE A 71 -19.87 -17.90 -2.78
C ILE A 71 -19.35 -18.82 -3.88
N ASP A 72 -19.78 -20.07 -3.91
CA ASP A 72 -19.30 -21.05 -4.89
C ASP A 72 -19.74 -20.70 -6.33
N ALA A 73 -20.97 -20.22 -6.51
CA ALA A 73 -21.46 -19.75 -7.79
C ALA A 73 -20.71 -18.50 -8.28
N ALA A 74 -20.45 -17.54 -7.39
CA ALA A 74 -19.69 -16.33 -7.71
C ALA A 74 -18.24 -16.69 -8.08
N ARG A 75 -17.60 -17.60 -7.34
CA ARG A 75 -16.24 -18.08 -7.63
C ARG A 75 -16.16 -18.79 -8.98
N GLN A 76 -17.12 -19.68 -9.29
CA GLN A 76 -17.18 -20.37 -10.58
C GLN A 76 -17.38 -19.39 -11.74
N THR A 77 -18.27 -18.42 -11.57
CA THR A 77 -18.57 -17.41 -12.60
C THR A 77 -17.39 -16.47 -12.81
N GLY A 78 -16.81 -15.97 -11.73
CA GLY A 78 -15.63 -15.12 -11.75
C GLY A 78 -14.44 -15.81 -12.44
N GLN A 79 -14.19 -17.08 -12.13
CA GLN A 79 -13.10 -17.82 -12.79
C GLN A 79 -13.32 -17.95 -14.29
N LYS A 80 -14.55 -18.26 -14.74
CA LYS A 80 -14.85 -18.36 -16.17
C LYS A 80 -14.69 -17.02 -16.89
N LEU A 81 -14.96 -15.90 -16.22
CA LEU A 81 -14.72 -14.55 -16.74
C LEU A 81 -13.21 -14.24 -16.83
N LEU A 82 -12.42 -14.66 -15.85
CA LEU A 82 -10.96 -14.57 -15.91
C LEU A 82 -10.37 -15.37 -17.07
N ASP A 83 -10.84 -16.61 -17.26
CA ASP A 83 -10.40 -17.47 -18.36
C ASP A 83 -10.73 -16.87 -19.75
N ALA A 84 -11.74 -16.00 -19.81
CA ALA A 84 -12.14 -15.24 -20.99
C ALA A 84 -11.49 -13.85 -21.09
N SER A 85 -10.50 -13.54 -20.25
CA SER A 85 -9.82 -12.23 -20.15
C SER A 85 -10.75 -11.04 -19.83
N ARG A 86 -11.91 -11.28 -19.22
CA ARG A 86 -12.88 -10.23 -18.82
C ARG A 86 -12.66 -9.82 -17.37
N LEU A 87 -11.57 -9.09 -17.13
CA LEU A 87 -11.08 -8.78 -15.78
C LEU A 87 -12.05 -7.91 -14.96
N ALA A 88 -12.63 -6.83 -15.51
CA ALA A 88 -13.56 -6.00 -14.75
C ALA A 88 -14.83 -6.77 -14.34
N ASP A 89 -15.35 -7.60 -15.25
CA ASP A 89 -16.52 -8.42 -14.98
C ASP A 89 -16.23 -9.48 -13.91
N ALA A 90 -15.07 -10.13 -13.98
CA ALA A 90 -14.64 -11.08 -12.96
C ALA A 90 -14.52 -10.42 -11.58
N TRP A 91 -13.96 -9.20 -11.53
CA TRP A 91 -13.81 -8.45 -10.30
C TRP A 91 -15.15 -8.14 -9.62
N MET A 92 -16.25 -7.95 -10.37
CA MET A 92 -17.58 -7.75 -9.78
C MET A 92 -17.99 -8.91 -8.86
N TYR A 93 -17.70 -10.15 -9.26
CA TYR A 93 -18.00 -11.35 -8.48
C TYR A 93 -17.04 -11.55 -7.32
N PHE A 94 -15.74 -11.45 -7.59
CA PHE A 94 -14.70 -11.63 -6.56
C PHE A 94 -14.75 -10.58 -5.46
N ARG A 95 -15.12 -9.34 -5.80
CA ARG A 95 -15.38 -8.29 -4.82
C ARG A 95 -16.59 -8.59 -3.93
N ALA A 96 -17.65 -9.16 -4.49
CA ALA A 96 -18.87 -9.49 -3.74
C ALA A 96 -18.61 -10.55 -2.65
N ILE A 97 -17.66 -11.46 -2.91
CA ILE A 97 -17.27 -12.51 -1.97
C ILE A 97 -15.99 -12.19 -1.18
N ASN A 98 -15.40 -11.01 -1.38
CA ASN A 98 -14.16 -10.56 -0.75
C ASN A 98 -12.96 -11.50 -0.99
N GLU A 99 -12.83 -12.04 -2.21
CA GLU A 99 -11.72 -12.91 -2.63
C GLU A 99 -10.94 -12.27 -3.79
N PRO A 100 -10.05 -11.30 -3.54
CA PRO A 100 -9.33 -10.60 -4.61
C PRO A 100 -8.22 -11.43 -5.27
N ASP A 101 -7.73 -12.48 -4.61
CA ASP A 101 -6.54 -13.24 -5.01
C ASP A 101 -6.56 -13.73 -6.47
N PRO A 102 -7.68 -14.26 -7.02
CA PRO A 102 -7.71 -14.72 -8.42
C PRO A 102 -7.53 -13.58 -9.42
N VAL A 103 -8.10 -12.41 -9.14
CA VAL A 103 -7.96 -11.22 -9.98
C VAL A 103 -6.55 -10.65 -9.86
N THR A 104 -5.99 -10.61 -8.65
CA THR A 104 -4.60 -10.24 -8.41
C THR A 104 -3.63 -11.10 -9.23
N ALA A 105 -3.84 -12.42 -9.25
CA ALA A 105 -3.02 -13.35 -10.02
C ALA A 105 -3.14 -13.13 -11.53
N ALA A 106 -4.34 -12.82 -12.03
CA ALA A 106 -4.55 -12.51 -13.44
C ALA A 106 -3.88 -11.18 -13.84
N ILE A 107 -3.99 -10.15 -12.99
CA ILE A 107 -3.30 -8.87 -13.17
C ILE A 107 -1.77 -9.05 -13.14
N ASP A 108 -1.24 -9.95 -12.30
CA ASP A 108 0.20 -10.20 -12.23
C ASP A 108 0.74 -10.84 -13.53
N GLN A 109 -0.06 -11.70 -14.17
CA GLN A 109 0.26 -12.32 -15.46
C GLN A 109 0.05 -11.38 -16.66
N TYR A 110 -0.63 -10.26 -16.48
CA TYR A 110 -0.86 -9.30 -17.57
C TYR A 110 0.46 -8.66 -18.02
N GLU A 111 0.73 -8.75 -19.32
CA GLU A 111 1.83 -8.06 -19.98
C GLU A 111 1.31 -6.83 -20.74
N PRO A 112 1.89 -5.64 -20.49
CA PRO A 112 1.42 -4.43 -21.15
C PRO A 112 1.68 -4.51 -22.66
N PRO A 113 0.72 -4.10 -23.49
CA PRO A 113 0.93 -3.97 -24.93
C PRO A 113 1.95 -2.88 -25.27
N ALA A 114 2.52 -2.94 -26.47
CA ALA A 114 3.49 -1.95 -26.96
C ALA A 114 2.84 -0.57 -27.20
N GLU A 115 1.54 -0.55 -27.52
CA GLU A 115 0.74 0.66 -27.66
C GLU A 115 -0.35 0.67 -26.59
N MET A 116 -0.69 1.85 -26.08
CA MET A 116 -1.78 2.01 -25.12
C MET A 116 -3.11 1.62 -25.76
N ASN A 117 -3.89 0.79 -25.06
CA ASN A 117 -5.21 0.35 -25.48
C ASN A 117 -6.21 0.42 -24.30
N ASP A 118 -7.49 0.26 -24.61
CA ASP A 118 -8.56 0.31 -23.60
C ASP A 118 -8.42 -0.78 -22.52
N GLU A 119 -7.85 -1.93 -22.88
CA GLU A 119 -7.60 -3.05 -21.96
C GLU A 119 -6.55 -2.70 -20.89
N LEU A 120 -5.47 -2.02 -21.27
CA LEU A 120 -4.46 -1.52 -20.33
C LEU A 120 -5.08 -0.55 -19.33
N GLU A 121 -5.95 0.36 -19.79
CA GLU A 121 -6.63 1.31 -18.91
C GLU A 121 -7.57 0.60 -17.93
N GLU A 122 -8.28 -0.44 -18.39
CA GLU A 122 -9.11 -1.29 -17.52
C GLU A 122 -8.26 -1.99 -16.44
N VAL A 123 -7.12 -2.57 -16.83
CA VAL A 123 -6.19 -3.21 -15.90
C VAL A 123 -5.62 -2.20 -14.90
N LEU A 124 -5.25 -1.00 -15.34
CA LEU A 124 -4.77 0.07 -14.47
C LEU A 124 -5.86 0.52 -13.49
N GLN A 125 -7.11 0.64 -13.96
CA GLN A 125 -8.25 0.95 -13.12
C GLN A 125 -8.43 -0.08 -12.00
N LEU A 126 -8.33 -1.36 -12.33
CA LEU A 126 -8.44 -2.46 -11.37
C LEU A 126 -7.24 -2.53 -10.41
N ALA A 127 -6.03 -2.53 -10.95
CA ALA A 127 -4.80 -2.73 -10.19
C ALA A 127 -4.51 -1.57 -9.24
N LEU A 128 -4.56 -0.33 -9.73
CA LEU A 128 -4.12 0.85 -8.99
C LEU A 128 -5.30 1.56 -8.30
N TYR A 129 -6.32 1.96 -9.04
CA TYR A 129 -7.40 2.79 -8.50
C TYR A 129 -8.39 2.00 -7.64
N GLN A 130 -8.70 0.75 -8.01
CA GLN A 130 -9.46 -0.17 -7.15
C GLN A 130 -8.59 -0.88 -6.10
N ARG A 131 -7.27 -0.64 -6.14
CA ARG A 131 -6.28 -1.09 -5.14
C ARG A 131 -6.19 -2.62 -5.00
N ILE A 132 -6.47 -3.36 -6.07
CA ILE A 132 -6.37 -4.84 -6.08
C ILE A 132 -4.91 -5.27 -6.07
N HIS A 133 -4.08 -4.64 -6.90
CA HIS A 133 -2.65 -4.92 -6.98
C HIS A 133 -1.84 -3.64 -7.29
N PRO A 134 -1.70 -2.71 -6.31
CA PRO A 134 -1.11 -1.39 -6.55
C PRO A 134 0.32 -1.44 -7.11
N ALA A 135 1.15 -2.37 -6.63
CA ALA A 135 2.53 -2.50 -7.09
C ALA A 135 2.63 -2.84 -8.59
N LYS A 136 1.79 -3.76 -9.08
CA LYS A 136 1.73 -4.08 -10.51
C LYS A 136 1.18 -2.88 -11.30
N GLY A 137 0.15 -2.20 -10.78
CA GLY A 137 -0.39 -0.97 -11.37
C GLY A 137 0.68 0.13 -11.54
N VAL A 138 1.49 0.39 -10.50
CA VAL A 138 2.63 1.32 -10.56
C VAL A 138 3.66 0.87 -11.60
N SER A 139 4.01 -0.43 -11.64
CA SER A 139 4.94 -0.96 -12.65
C SER A 139 4.43 -0.77 -14.08
N LEU A 140 3.13 -0.98 -14.31
CA LEU A 140 2.49 -0.76 -15.61
C LEU A 140 2.50 0.72 -15.98
N MET A 141 2.13 1.62 -15.07
CA MET A 141 2.19 3.07 -15.32
C MET A 141 3.61 3.56 -15.62
N LEU A 142 4.63 3.08 -14.92
CA LEU A 142 6.03 3.45 -15.19
C LEU A 142 6.43 3.09 -16.64
N LYS A 143 5.98 1.93 -17.12
CA LYS A 143 6.29 1.43 -18.47
C LYS A 143 5.54 2.16 -19.57
N THR A 144 4.30 2.59 -19.32
CA THR A 144 3.39 3.08 -20.38
C THR A 144 3.16 4.59 -20.32
N HIS A 145 2.99 5.16 -19.12
CA HIS A 145 2.66 6.56 -18.89
C HIS A 145 3.84 7.42 -18.44
N GLY A 146 4.94 6.78 -18.03
CA GLY A 146 6.16 7.42 -17.55
C GLY A 146 6.11 7.89 -16.09
N MET A 147 7.24 8.44 -15.64
CA MET A 147 7.49 8.80 -14.24
C MET A 147 6.51 9.85 -13.70
N CYS A 148 6.25 10.94 -14.44
CA CYS A 148 5.44 12.07 -13.99
C CYS A 148 3.99 11.69 -13.66
N ASN A 149 3.34 10.97 -14.59
CA ASN A 149 1.98 10.47 -14.40
C ASN A 149 1.92 9.47 -13.25
N THR A 150 2.92 8.59 -13.13
CA THR A 150 2.98 7.61 -12.05
C THR A 150 3.13 8.28 -10.68
N VAL A 151 4.02 9.28 -10.55
CA VAL A 151 4.18 10.05 -9.31
C VAL A 151 2.86 10.70 -8.91
N THR A 152 2.20 11.37 -9.87
CA THR A 152 0.95 12.09 -9.63
C THR A 152 -0.17 11.14 -9.17
N ALA A 153 -0.36 10.01 -9.85
CA ALA A 153 -1.38 9.02 -9.49
C ALA A 153 -1.08 8.35 -8.15
N LEU A 154 0.18 7.94 -7.93
CA LEU A 154 0.57 7.30 -6.68
C LEU A 154 0.43 8.26 -5.51
N ASP A 155 0.75 9.55 -5.67
CA ASP A 155 0.64 10.52 -4.58
C ASP A 155 -0.78 10.69 -4.06
N GLN A 156 -1.76 10.76 -4.98
CA GLN A 156 -3.18 10.87 -4.64
C GLN A 156 -3.69 9.64 -3.88
N LEU A 157 -3.16 8.46 -4.20
CA LEU A 157 -3.62 7.18 -3.64
C LEU A 157 -2.78 6.71 -2.45
N PHE A 158 -1.62 7.31 -2.20
CA PHE A 158 -0.59 6.74 -1.33
C PHE A 158 -1.09 6.49 0.09
N LEU A 159 -1.90 7.39 0.62
CA LEU A 159 -2.47 7.29 1.97
C LEU A 159 -3.66 6.33 2.09
N ASP A 160 -4.23 5.90 0.96
CA ASP A 160 -5.39 4.99 0.91
C ASP A 160 -5.00 3.55 0.55
N ILE A 161 -3.75 3.33 0.14
CA ILE A 161 -3.17 2.02 -0.15
C ILE A 161 -2.75 1.32 1.17
N ALA A 162 -2.82 -0.01 1.23
CA ALA A 162 -2.37 -0.77 2.40
C ALA A 162 -0.86 -0.60 2.65
N PRO A 163 -0.37 -0.63 3.92
CA PRO A 163 1.05 -0.40 4.23
C PRO A 163 2.01 -1.28 3.42
N ARG A 164 1.74 -2.59 3.31
CA ARG A 164 2.54 -3.54 2.52
C ARG A 164 2.65 -3.12 1.05
N ASP A 165 1.56 -2.65 0.46
CA ASP A 165 1.54 -2.20 -0.93
C ASP A 165 2.24 -0.85 -1.10
N ARG A 166 2.17 0.06 -0.12
CA ARG A 166 2.95 1.31 -0.13
C ARG A 166 4.45 1.02 -0.17
N THR A 167 4.91 0.07 0.64
CA THR A 167 6.31 -0.39 0.65
C THR A 167 6.71 -0.93 -0.72
N ALA A 168 5.88 -1.79 -1.32
CA ALA A 168 6.13 -2.35 -2.65
C ALA A 168 6.15 -1.28 -3.76
N CYS A 169 5.21 -0.34 -3.76
CA CYS A 169 5.18 0.79 -4.68
C CYS A 169 6.41 1.70 -4.50
N ALA A 170 6.74 2.06 -3.25
CA ALA A 170 7.92 2.88 -2.94
C ALA A 170 9.21 2.25 -3.47
N ARG A 171 9.38 0.93 -3.29
CA ARG A 171 10.51 0.18 -3.81
C ARG A 171 10.64 0.29 -5.34
N LEU A 172 9.53 0.14 -6.07
CA LEU A 172 9.53 0.29 -7.54
C LEU A 172 9.93 1.71 -7.95
N MET A 173 9.35 2.73 -7.31
CA MET A 173 9.60 4.13 -7.61
C MET A 173 11.06 4.52 -7.34
N VAL A 174 11.63 4.10 -6.20
CA VAL A 174 13.03 4.34 -5.85
C VAL A 174 13.97 3.68 -6.84
N ASN A 175 13.72 2.42 -7.20
CA ASN A 175 14.57 1.69 -8.13
C ASN A 175 14.56 2.31 -9.53
N GLN A 176 13.40 2.72 -10.03
CA GLN A 176 13.28 3.37 -11.34
C GLN A 176 13.98 4.74 -11.34
N LEU A 177 13.66 5.60 -10.37
CA LEU A 177 14.24 6.95 -10.31
C LEU A 177 15.76 6.89 -10.11
N TYR A 178 16.25 5.98 -9.26
CA TYR A 178 17.69 5.80 -9.06
C TYR A 178 18.40 5.40 -10.36
N ALA A 179 17.83 4.47 -11.12
CA ALA A 179 18.39 4.08 -12.41
C ALA A 179 18.45 5.26 -13.41
N ASP A 180 17.39 6.06 -13.47
CA ASP A 180 17.31 7.24 -14.34
C ASP A 180 18.36 8.31 -13.95
N VAL A 181 18.48 8.60 -12.65
CA VAL A 181 19.47 9.57 -12.14
C VAL A 181 20.89 9.10 -12.39
N VAL A 182 21.19 7.83 -12.09
CA VAL A 182 22.53 7.25 -12.35
C VAL A 182 22.84 7.30 -13.83
N HIS A 183 21.89 6.97 -14.71
CA HIS A 183 22.07 7.03 -16.15
C HIS A 183 22.41 8.46 -16.61
N ASN A 184 21.61 9.45 -16.20
CA ASN A 184 21.78 10.84 -16.63
C ASN A 184 23.07 11.47 -16.09
N VAL A 185 23.37 11.26 -14.80
CA VAL A 185 24.62 11.74 -14.18
C VAL A 185 25.83 11.08 -14.84
N ARG A 186 25.80 9.75 -15.04
CA ARG A 186 26.88 9.03 -15.73
C ARG A 186 27.09 9.56 -17.15
N TYR A 187 26.02 9.79 -17.89
CA TYR A 187 26.09 10.37 -19.22
C TYR A 187 26.83 11.70 -19.20
N GLU A 188 26.47 12.63 -18.31
CA GLU A 188 27.14 13.93 -18.20
C GLU A 188 28.61 13.81 -17.78
N VAL A 189 28.93 12.98 -16.79
CA VAL A 189 30.31 12.77 -16.36
C VAL A 189 31.15 12.15 -17.49
N SER A 190 30.58 11.25 -18.28
CA SER A 190 31.28 10.59 -19.38
C SER A 190 31.69 11.55 -20.51
N GLN A 191 30.94 12.64 -20.70
CA GLN A 191 31.29 13.70 -21.66
C GLN A 191 32.58 14.43 -21.30
N ARG A 192 32.91 14.51 -20.00
CA ARG A 192 34.12 15.19 -19.49
C ARG A 192 35.24 14.21 -19.11
N SER A 193 34.90 12.97 -18.76
CA SER A 193 35.84 11.92 -18.37
C SER A 193 35.43 10.58 -19.00
N PRO A 194 36.05 10.18 -20.13
CA PRO A 194 35.64 8.99 -20.90
C PRO A 194 35.88 7.65 -20.19
N LEU A 195 36.71 7.63 -19.13
CA LEU A 195 37.16 6.41 -18.44
C LEU A 195 36.44 6.23 -17.11
N LEU A 196 35.12 6.06 -17.14
CA LEU A 196 34.32 5.73 -15.95
C LEU A 196 34.13 4.22 -15.80
N PRO A 197 34.40 3.64 -14.63
CA PRO A 197 34.01 2.26 -14.33
C PRO A 197 32.50 2.02 -14.52
N PRO A 198 32.09 0.84 -15.02
CA PRO A 198 30.69 0.56 -15.37
C PRO A 198 29.72 0.53 -14.18
N ASP A 199 30.20 0.25 -12.97
CA ASP A 199 29.34 -0.05 -11.80
C ASP A 199 29.51 0.95 -10.64
N LEU A 200 29.79 2.21 -10.96
CA LEU A 200 29.83 3.27 -9.96
C LEU A 200 28.42 3.56 -9.43
N SER A 201 28.32 3.68 -8.10
CA SER A 201 27.12 4.15 -7.43
C SER A 201 26.87 5.63 -7.73
N LEU A 202 25.66 6.12 -7.47
CA LEU A 202 25.32 7.54 -7.57
C LEU A 202 26.24 8.38 -6.66
N GLY A 203 26.51 7.92 -5.44
CA GLY A 203 27.45 8.56 -4.53
C GLY A 203 28.85 8.69 -5.12
N ASP A 204 29.38 7.61 -5.72
CA ASP A 204 30.70 7.63 -6.37
C ASP A 204 30.76 8.55 -7.60
N LEU A 205 29.65 8.66 -8.34
CA LEU A 205 29.54 9.55 -9.49
C LEU A 205 29.53 11.03 -9.07
N ILE A 206 28.92 11.35 -7.92
CA ILE A 206 28.85 12.72 -7.39
C ILE A 206 30.12 13.11 -6.64
N ALA A 207 30.77 12.16 -5.98
CA ALA A 207 31.94 12.41 -5.13
C ALA A 207 33.04 13.19 -5.87
N GLY A 208 33.40 14.37 -5.34
CA GLY A 208 34.41 15.25 -5.92
C GLY A 208 33.99 15.95 -7.23
N ARG A 209 32.72 15.84 -7.64
CA ARG A 209 32.19 16.39 -8.90
C ARG A 209 31.03 17.36 -8.66
N LEU A 210 31.15 18.23 -7.66
CA LEU A 210 30.14 19.26 -7.35
C LEU A 210 29.82 20.21 -8.52
N TRP A 211 30.73 20.29 -9.51
CA TRP A 211 30.48 21.00 -10.77
C TRP A 211 29.23 20.52 -11.52
N LEU A 212 28.75 19.29 -11.25
CA LEU A 212 27.51 18.75 -11.80
C LEU A 212 26.28 19.60 -11.43
N PHE A 213 26.36 20.38 -10.34
CA PHE A 213 25.25 21.17 -9.79
C PHE A 213 25.45 22.68 -9.98
N GLU A 214 26.53 23.09 -10.64
CA GLU A 214 26.78 24.51 -10.91
C GLU A 214 25.70 25.10 -11.84
N ASN A 215 25.35 26.37 -11.62
CA ASN A 215 24.33 27.10 -12.39
C ASN A 215 22.95 26.42 -12.36
N ASP A 216 22.57 25.87 -11.20
CA ASP A 216 21.26 25.25 -10.98
C ASP A 216 21.01 24.05 -11.90
N ASN A 217 22.08 23.37 -12.32
CA ASN A 217 21.97 22.18 -13.15
C ASN A 217 21.38 21.00 -12.36
N TYR A 218 20.50 20.25 -13.02
CA TYR A 218 19.88 19.05 -12.49
C TYR A 218 19.70 18.01 -13.59
N HIS A 219 19.76 16.74 -13.21
CA HIS A 219 19.76 15.59 -14.12
C HIS A 219 18.47 14.78 -14.05
N ILE A 220 17.51 15.24 -13.24
CA ILE A 220 16.21 14.62 -13.06
C ILE A 220 15.20 15.70 -12.64
N ASP A 221 13.92 15.50 -12.97
CA ASP A 221 12.86 16.36 -12.47
C ASP A 221 12.84 16.35 -10.93
N VAL A 222 12.96 17.54 -10.33
CA VAL A 222 13.12 17.70 -8.89
C VAL A 222 11.83 17.39 -8.13
N SER A 223 10.68 17.56 -8.78
CA SER A 223 9.38 17.19 -8.21
C SER A 223 9.25 15.67 -8.11
N HIS A 224 9.74 14.93 -9.12
CA HIS A 224 9.82 13.47 -9.05
C HIS A 224 10.76 13.03 -7.92
N LEU A 225 11.95 13.64 -7.81
CA LEU A 225 12.90 13.33 -6.75
C LEU A 225 12.31 13.53 -5.37
N ASN A 226 11.67 14.69 -5.13
CA ASN A 226 11.00 14.97 -3.88
C ASN A 226 9.94 13.91 -3.56
N ALA A 227 9.02 13.64 -4.48
CA ALA A 227 7.95 12.67 -4.23
C ALA A 227 8.48 11.25 -3.95
N VAL A 228 9.47 10.77 -4.70
CA VAL A 228 10.04 9.43 -4.51
C VAL A 228 10.78 9.30 -3.18
N VAL A 229 11.54 10.32 -2.77
CA VAL A 229 12.17 10.37 -1.44
C VAL A 229 11.09 10.33 -0.34
N ARG A 230 9.98 11.05 -0.51
CA ARG A 230 8.86 10.97 0.44
C ARG A 230 8.22 9.58 0.51
N PHE A 231 8.01 8.92 -0.64
CA PHE A 231 7.45 7.57 -0.70
C PHE A 231 8.37 6.54 -0.06
N ALA A 232 9.69 6.74 -0.16
CA ALA A 232 10.70 5.85 0.43
C ALA A 232 10.61 5.75 1.97
N ARG A 233 9.90 6.66 2.65
CA ARG A 233 9.60 6.54 4.10
C ARG A 233 8.78 5.29 4.46
N SER A 234 8.07 4.73 3.49
CA SER A 234 7.32 3.47 3.64
C SER A 234 8.21 2.22 3.49
N LEU A 235 9.50 2.37 3.16
CA LEU A 235 10.42 1.23 3.08
C LEU A 235 10.68 0.65 4.47
N GLU A 236 10.85 -0.66 4.52
CA GLU A 236 11.16 -1.40 5.74
C GLU A 236 12.63 -1.83 5.76
N GLN A 237 13.12 -2.25 6.94
CA GLN A 237 14.51 -2.70 7.10
C GLN A 237 14.87 -3.86 6.16
N SER A 238 13.90 -4.68 5.75
CA SER A 238 14.07 -5.75 4.76
C SER A 238 14.40 -5.25 3.35
N ASP A 239 14.03 -4.01 3.00
CA ASP A 239 14.26 -3.39 1.69
C ASP A 239 15.63 -2.68 1.62
N ARG A 240 16.66 -3.33 2.16
CA ARG A 240 18.01 -2.75 2.32
C ARG A 240 18.56 -2.09 1.06
N GLU A 241 18.51 -2.77 -0.09
CA GLU A 241 19.05 -2.23 -1.33
C GLU A 241 18.33 -0.94 -1.76
N SER A 242 17.00 -0.89 -1.63
CA SER A 242 16.22 0.30 -1.98
C SER A 242 16.41 1.42 -0.96
N LEU A 243 16.61 1.11 0.32
CA LEU A 243 17.00 2.11 1.32
C LEU A 243 18.37 2.73 1.01
N GLU A 244 19.36 1.92 0.62
CA GLU A 244 20.69 2.41 0.21
C GLU A 244 20.59 3.34 -1.01
N LYS A 245 19.74 3.00 -1.99
CA LYS A 245 19.44 3.88 -3.13
C LYS A 245 18.72 5.17 -2.71
N ALA A 246 17.77 5.09 -1.79
CA ALA A 246 17.04 6.24 -1.27
C ALA A 246 17.96 7.23 -0.52
N ILE A 247 18.94 6.71 0.24
CA ILE A 247 19.99 7.53 0.88
C ILE A 247 20.77 8.29 -0.19
N GLN A 248 21.25 7.62 -1.23
CA GLN A 248 22.01 8.27 -2.31
C GLN A 248 21.17 9.26 -3.13
N LEU A 249 19.88 9.01 -3.33
CA LEU A 249 18.97 9.98 -3.93
C LEU A 249 18.84 11.24 -3.07
N ALA A 250 18.79 11.08 -1.75
CA ALA A 250 18.78 12.21 -0.83
C ALA A 250 20.14 12.92 -0.77
N GLU A 251 21.27 12.22 -0.89
CA GLU A 251 22.59 12.84 -1.04
C GLU A 251 22.70 13.69 -2.32
N TYR A 252 22.19 13.15 -3.43
CA TYR A 252 22.07 13.90 -4.68
C TYR A 252 21.18 15.13 -4.52
N GLY A 253 20.00 14.98 -3.90
CA GLY A 253 19.08 16.09 -3.65
C GLY A 253 19.67 17.19 -2.78
N ALA A 254 20.47 16.84 -1.77
CA ALA A 254 21.15 17.80 -0.90
C ALA A 254 22.21 18.63 -1.63
N CYS A 255 22.73 18.16 -2.76
CA CYS A 255 23.69 18.87 -3.61
C CYS A 255 23.03 19.85 -4.59
N LEU A 256 21.71 19.79 -4.79
CA LEU A 256 20.97 20.72 -5.65
C LEU A 256 21.00 22.15 -5.07
N SER A 257 20.78 23.15 -5.91
CA SER A 257 20.63 24.53 -5.44
C SER A 257 19.48 24.68 -4.43
N PRO A 258 19.62 25.53 -3.39
CA PRO A 258 18.63 25.63 -2.30
C PRO A 258 17.19 25.90 -2.74
N HIS A 259 16.97 26.63 -3.84
CA HIS A 259 15.62 26.91 -4.34
C HIS A 259 14.96 25.73 -5.08
N LEU A 260 15.75 24.70 -5.44
CA LEU A 260 15.28 23.43 -5.97
C LEU A 260 15.00 22.43 -4.84
N GLN A 261 15.48 22.70 -3.62
CA GLN A 261 15.21 21.87 -2.46
C GLN A 261 13.89 22.31 -1.81
N TYR A 262 12.76 21.79 -2.29
CA TYR A 262 11.44 22.10 -1.73
C TYR A 262 11.34 21.61 -0.27
N PRO A 263 11.24 22.50 0.72
CA PRO A 263 11.13 22.10 2.13
C PRO A 263 9.75 21.49 2.40
N SER A 264 9.68 20.64 3.42
CA SER A 264 8.42 20.12 3.95
C SER A 264 8.20 20.59 5.38
N GLU A 265 7.14 20.11 6.01
CA GLU A 265 6.87 20.38 7.42
C GLU A 265 7.93 19.70 8.31
N PRO A 266 8.28 20.29 9.46
CA PRO A 266 9.17 19.65 10.43
C PRO A 266 8.73 18.21 10.76
N PRO A 267 9.66 17.24 10.90
CA PRO A 267 11.13 17.38 10.92
C PRO A 267 11.81 17.41 9.54
N PHE A 268 11.06 17.52 8.44
CA PHE A 268 11.57 17.43 7.06
C PHE A 268 11.71 18.79 6.37
N ASP A 269 11.90 19.86 7.13
CA ASP A 269 12.19 21.21 6.65
C ASP A 269 13.56 21.29 5.95
N THR A 270 14.59 20.64 6.51
CA THR A 270 15.86 20.33 5.83
C THR A 270 15.71 19.05 5.01
N TYR A 271 14.83 19.12 4.00
CA TYR A 271 14.20 17.97 3.34
C TYR A 271 15.12 16.77 3.13
N TYR A 272 16.18 16.91 2.33
CA TYR A 272 17.03 15.78 1.97
C TYR A 272 17.90 15.28 3.13
N GLU A 273 18.44 16.17 3.96
CA GLU A 273 19.25 15.81 5.13
C GLU A 273 18.42 15.02 6.16
N SER A 274 17.20 15.49 6.46
CA SER A 274 16.29 14.79 7.37
C SER A 274 15.92 13.40 6.85
N HIS A 275 15.73 13.23 5.53
CA HIS A 275 15.45 11.93 4.93
C HIS A 275 16.69 11.00 4.95
N GLN A 276 17.91 11.52 4.78
CA GLN A 276 19.12 10.72 4.94
C GLN A 276 19.21 10.10 6.34
N HIS A 277 19.04 10.92 7.39
CA HIS A 277 19.01 10.44 8.77
C HIS A 277 17.86 9.45 9.01
N TYR A 278 16.66 9.72 8.45
CA TYR A 278 15.52 8.81 8.53
C TYR A 278 15.86 7.42 7.97
N PHE A 279 16.36 7.34 6.73
CA PHE A 279 16.67 6.06 6.09
C PHE A 279 17.84 5.33 6.76
N GLN A 280 18.84 6.05 7.26
CA GLN A 280 19.95 5.49 8.02
C GLN A 280 19.46 4.79 9.30
N ILE A 281 18.51 5.40 10.03
CA ILE A 281 17.89 4.77 11.22
C ILE A 281 17.16 3.48 10.84
N VAL A 282 16.32 3.53 9.79
CA VAL A 282 15.57 2.34 9.33
C VAL A 282 16.51 1.22 8.90
N LEU A 283 17.62 1.57 8.24
CA LEU A 283 18.65 0.62 7.82
C LEU A 283 19.54 0.13 8.97
N SER A 284 19.38 0.70 10.18
CA SER A 284 20.24 0.47 11.34
C SER A 284 21.72 0.79 11.07
N GLN A 285 21.99 1.81 10.24
CA GLN A 285 23.33 2.35 9.99
C GLN A 285 23.44 3.73 10.62
N GLN A 286 24.56 4.03 11.29
CA GLN A 286 24.75 5.33 11.97
C GLN A 286 23.56 5.73 12.86
N ARG A 287 22.89 4.71 13.43
CA ARG A 287 21.60 4.85 14.11
C ARG A 287 21.64 5.91 15.22
N ASP A 288 22.66 5.87 16.07
CA ASP A 288 22.72 6.73 17.24
C ASP A 288 22.92 8.20 16.86
N ASP A 289 23.78 8.47 15.87
CA ASP A 289 24.02 9.82 15.36
C ASP A 289 22.75 10.37 14.67
N SER A 290 22.06 9.54 13.90
CA SER A 290 20.83 9.93 13.21
C SER A 290 19.62 10.06 14.15
N LEU A 291 19.51 9.25 15.20
CA LEU A 291 18.50 9.45 16.24
C LEU A 291 18.77 10.74 17.03
N ARG A 292 20.05 11.02 17.33
CA ARG A 292 20.44 12.27 17.99
C ARG A 292 20.01 13.49 17.18
N TYR A 293 20.14 13.45 15.84
CA TYR A 293 19.65 14.52 14.96
C TYR A 293 18.18 14.85 15.22
N PHE A 294 17.28 13.86 15.24
CA PHE A 294 15.86 14.10 15.51
C PHE A 294 15.57 14.53 16.95
N HIS A 295 16.34 14.03 17.93
CA HIS A 295 16.25 14.47 19.32
C HIS A 295 16.63 15.95 19.48
N GLU A 296 17.76 16.38 18.91
CA GLU A 296 18.21 17.77 18.95
C GLU A 296 17.21 18.70 18.28
N ARG A 297 16.60 18.28 17.17
CA ARG A 297 15.52 19.03 16.52
C ARG A 297 14.27 19.16 17.39
N LEU A 298 13.88 18.08 18.09
CA LEU A 298 12.73 18.11 19.00
C LEU A 298 12.96 19.07 20.17
N GLU A 299 14.18 19.11 20.72
CA GLU A 299 14.56 20.02 21.80
C GLU A 299 14.66 21.48 21.32
N ALA A 300 15.14 21.71 20.10
CA ALA A 300 15.30 23.05 19.52
C ALA A 300 13.97 23.67 19.04
N ALA A 301 12.97 22.86 18.70
CA ALA A 301 11.68 23.35 18.22
C ALA A 301 11.03 24.24 19.29
N SER A 302 10.61 25.45 18.91
CA SER A 302 9.92 26.39 19.81
C SER A 302 8.40 26.31 19.70
N ASP A 303 7.88 25.97 18.53
CA ASP A 303 6.46 25.83 18.26
C ASP A 303 5.93 24.49 18.83
N PRO A 304 4.86 24.50 19.66
CA PRO A 304 4.19 23.28 20.09
C PRO A 304 3.77 22.35 18.94
N GLN A 305 3.27 22.88 17.82
CA GLN A 305 2.82 22.07 16.69
C GLN A 305 4.00 21.34 16.02
N ASP A 306 5.12 22.04 15.81
CA ASP A 306 6.33 21.42 15.28
C ASP A 306 6.87 20.34 16.23
N ARG A 307 6.85 20.58 17.54
CA ARG A 307 7.26 19.58 18.54
C ARG A 307 6.42 18.31 18.45
N GLU A 308 5.11 18.43 18.28
CA GLU A 308 4.22 17.28 18.14
C GLU A 308 4.52 16.48 16.85
N LEU A 309 4.71 17.16 15.72
CA LEU A 309 5.05 16.52 14.45
C LEU A 309 6.41 15.81 14.51
N ILE A 310 7.43 16.46 15.07
CA ILE A 310 8.77 15.88 15.24
C ILE A 310 8.70 14.67 16.20
N ALA A 311 7.98 14.79 17.32
CA ALA A 311 7.81 13.71 18.27
C ALA A 311 7.10 12.50 17.66
N TYR A 312 6.08 12.72 16.82
CA TYR A 312 5.39 11.64 16.12
C TYR A 312 6.34 10.84 15.22
N VAL A 313 7.13 11.53 14.39
CA VAL A 313 8.13 10.89 13.51
C VAL A 313 9.22 10.19 14.32
N LEU A 314 9.69 10.79 15.41
CA LEU A 314 10.70 10.19 16.27
C LEU A 314 10.19 8.92 16.96
N VAL A 315 8.93 8.88 17.39
CA VAL A 315 8.31 7.68 17.97
C VAL A 315 8.22 6.56 16.91
N ASP A 316 7.77 6.85 15.68
CA ASP A 316 7.78 5.88 14.57
C ASP A 316 9.19 5.32 14.32
N LEU A 317 10.20 6.19 14.26
CA LEU A 317 11.59 5.79 14.07
C LEU A 317 12.12 4.92 15.20
N LEU A 318 11.82 5.25 16.46
CA LEU A 318 12.23 4.46 17.63
C LEU A 318 11.54 3.10 17.65
N MET A 319 10.27 3.02 17.25
CA MET A 319 9.53 1.77 17.09
C MET A 319 10.16 0.88 16.02
N ARG A 320 10.47 1.45 14.85
CA ARG A 320 11.16 0.73 13.74
C ARG A 320 12.56 0.27 14.15
N ALA A 321 13.25 1.07 14.96
CA ALA A 321 14.56 0.73 15.50
C ALA A 321 14.48 -0.20 16.74
N GLN A 322 13.28 -0.65 17.13
CA GLN A 322 13.04 -1.53 18.28
C GLN A 322 13.49 -0.95 19.64
N ASP A 323 13.65 0.37 19.76
CA ASP A 323 13.85 1.05 21.06
C ASP A 323 12.50 1.51 21.63
N TYR A 324 11.71 0.52 22.00
CA TYR A 324 10.37 0.68 22.54
C TYR A 324 10.34 1.54 23.82
N ALA A 325 11.36 1.40 24.67
CA ALA A 325 11.44 2.14 25.92
C ALA A 325 11.60 3.65 25.66
N SER A 326 12.46 4.03 24.72
CA SER A 326 12.61 5.44 24.33
C SER A 326 11.37 5.97 23.61
N ALA A 327 10.75 5.17 22.74
CA ALA A 327 9.52 5.53 22.03
C ALA A 327 8.41 5.93 23.02
N VAL A 328 8.18 5.11 24.04
CA VAL A 328 7.17 5.37 25.09
C VAL A 328 7.51 6.63 25.89
N ARG A 329 8.78 6.87 26.23
CA ARG A 329 9.19 8.08 26.96
C ARG A 329 8.97 9.35 26.15
N VAL A 330 9.29 9.34 24.85
CA VAL A 330 9.06 10.49 23.96
C VAL A 330 7.57 10.76 23.83
N ALA A 331 6.77 9.72 23.57
CA ALA A 331 5.32 9.84 23.47
C ALA A 331 4.68 10.34 24.78
N GLU A 332 5.10 9.83 25.94
CA GLU A 332 4.65 10.29 27.26
C GLU A 332 5.08 11.74 27.54
N THR A 333 6.12 12.27 26.90
CA THR A 333 6.56 13.65 27.15
C THR A 333 5.84 14.63 26.23
N TYR A 334 5.75 14.31 24.94
CA TYR A 334 5.38 15.28 23.90
C TYR A 334 4.03 15.00 23.23
N LEU A 335 3.49 13.77 23.33
CA LEU A 335 2.27 13.37 22.62
C LEU A 335 1.09 13.07 23.57
N ASN A 336 1.19 13.49 24.82
CA ASN A 336 0.24 13.12 25.87
C ASN A 336 -1.16 13.76 25.75
N ASP A 337 -1.26 14.91 25.09
CA ASP A 337 -2.51 15.66 24.95
C ASP A 337 -3.07 15.60 23.51
N VAL A 338 -2.37 14.92 22.61
CA VAL A 338 -2.75 14.76 21.21
C VAL A 338 -4.01 13.89 21.16
N HIS A 339 -5.13 14.52 20.82
CA HIS A 339 -6.41 13.81 20.65
C HIS A 339 -6.26 12.71 19.60
N GLU A 340 -7.02 11.61 19.72
CA GLU A 340 -7.06 10.45 18.79
C GLU A 340 -7.28 10.84 17.30
N GLN A 341 -7.54 12.11 17.01
CA GLN A 341 -7.70 12.68 15.67
C GLN A 341 -6.40 12.70 14.84
N SER A 342 -5.23 12.62 15.47
CA SER A 342 -3.93 12.71 14.78
C SER A 342 -3.40 11.35 14.26
N GLY A 343 -4.20 10.29 14.32
CA GLY A 343 -3.79 8.95 13.87
C GLY A 343 -2.79 8.23 14.79
N PHE A 344 -2.28 8.90 15.83
CA PHE A 344 -1.47 8.32 16.90
C PHE A 344 -2.35 7.92 18.09
N SER A 345 -2.13 6.73 18.64
CA SER A 345 -2.76 6.28 19.88
C SER A 345 -1.70 5.83 20.87
N PHE A 346 -1.57 6.58 21.98
CA PHE A 346 -0.69 6.19 23.09
C PHE A 346 -1.09 4.85 23.71
N VAL A 347 -2.39 4.52 23.68
CA VAL A 347 -2.91 3.23 24.16
C VAL A 347 -2.40 2.09 23.28
N THR A 348 -2.51 2.23 21.96
CA THR A 348 -2.01 1.24 21.00
C THR A 348 -0.50 1.08 21.11
N LEU A 349 0.25 2.19 21.23
CA LEU A 349 1.69 2.15 21.45
C LEU A 349 2.06 1.34 22.71
N CYS A 350 1.39 1.57 23.84
CA CYS A 350 1.66 0.83 25.08
C CYS A 350 1.26 -0.66 24.96
N GLN A 351 0.24 -0.97 24.15
CA GLN A 351 -0.15 -2.36 23.86
C GLN A 351 0.92 -3.07 23.04
N ASP A 352 1.37 -2.46 21.94
CA ASP A 352 2.38 -3.03 21.04
C ASP A 352 3.73 -3.23 21.76
N THR A 353 4.11 -2.27 22.58
CA THR A 353 5.35 -2.32 23.38
C THR A 353 5.23 -3.12 24.68
N HIS A 354 4.02 -3.59 25.01
CA HIS A 354 3.70 -4.28 26.27
C HIS A 354 3.99 -3.46 27.55
N ASP A 355 4.18 -2.13 27.46
CA ASP A 355 4.42 -1.25 28.61
C ASP A 355 3.10 -0.76 29.24
N MET A 356 2.45 -1.66 29.96
CA MET A 356 1.22 -1.34 30.72
C MET A 356 1.47 -0.38 31.89
N ALA A 357 2.73 -0.22 32.33
CA ALA A 357 3.07 0.71 33.41
C ALA A 357 3.04 2.16 32.92
N ALA A 358 3.52 2.41 31.70
CA ALA A 358 3.37 3.69 31.03
C ALA A 358 1.89 4.05 30.80
N LEU A 359 1.08 3.09 30.35
CA LEU A 359 -0.36 3.31 30.18
C LEU A 359 -1.05 3.70 31.49
N GLN A 360 -0.65 3.10 32.62
CA GLN A 360 -1.15 3.47 33.94
C GLN A 360 -0.74 4.91 34.36
N ARG A 361 0.49 5.34 34.06
CA ARG A 361 0.95 6.71 34.34
C ARG A 361 0.18 7.73 33.49
N HIS A 362 0.03 7.46 32.20
CA HIS A 362 -0.78 8.28 31.30
C HIS A 362 -2.23 8.39 31.78
N ALA A 363 -2.88 7.27 32.10
CA ALA A 363 -4.26 7.26 32.59
C ALA A 363 -4.46 8.10 33.87
N LYS A 364 -3.47 8.12 34.78
CA LYS A 364 -3.47 9.00 35.95
C LYS A 364 -3.36 10.48 35.56
N LYS A 365 -2.48 10.80 34.60
CA LYS A 365 -2.25 12.17 34.13
C LYS A 365 -3.50 12.77 33.47
N VAL A 366 -4.19 12.01 32.61
CA VAL A 366 -5.42 12.43 31.94
C VAL A 366 -6.69 12.22 32.79
N ASN A 367 -6.53 11.80 34.05
CA ASN A 367 -7.62 11.51 34.99
C ASN A 367 -8.70 10.56 34.43
N ASN A 368 -8.28 9.50 33.72
CA ASN A 368 -9.16 8.48 33.17
C ASN A 368 -9.12 7.18 34.01
N PRO A 369 -10.05 7.00 34.96
CA PRO A 369 -10.03 5.84 35.87
C PRO A 369 -10.34 4.51 35.17
N VAL A 370 -11.09 4.53 34.06
CA VAL A 370 -11.43 3.32 33.29
C VAL A 370 -10.18 2.79 32.60
N LEU A 371 -9.43 3.67 31.92
CA LEU A 371 -8.17 3.31 31.26
C LEU A 371 -7.13 2.79 32.27
N TYR A 372 -7.06 3.41 33.45
CA TYR A 372 -6.16 2.97 34.52
C TYR A 372 -6.47 1.54 35.00
N LEU A 373 -7.75 1.24 35.26
CA LEU A 373 -8.15 -0.09 35.69
C LEU A 373 -7.94 -1.13 34.58
N ALA A 374 -8.25 -0.79 33.33
CA ALA A 374 -8.00 -1.65 32.18
C ALA A 374 -6.51 -2.01 32.05
N ALA A 375 -5.62 -1.02 32.11
CA ALA A 375 -4.17 -1.23 32.06
C ALA A 375 -3.66 -2.12 33.21
N LYS A 376 -4.20 -1.94 34.43
CA LYS A 376 -3.82 -2.75 35.60
C LYS A 376 -4.29 -4.21 35.51
N LEU A 377 -5.51 -4.43 34.99
CA LEU A 377 -6.04 -5.78 34.76
C LEU A 377 -5.25 -6.50 33.65
N GLN A 378 -4.95 -5.79 32.56
CA GLN A 378 -4.16 -6.34 31.46
C GLN A 378 -2.73 -6.70 31.91
N ALA A 379 -2.07 -5.85 32.69
CA ALA A 379 -0.75 -6.13 33.27
C ALA A 379 -0.77 -7.42 34.13
N SER A 380 -1.82 -7.62 34.93
CA SER A 380 -1.99 -8.84 35.75
C SER A 380 -2.18 -10.10 34.90
N ARG A 381 -2.89 -9.99 33.77
CA ARG A 381 -3.08 -11.12 32.83
C ARG A 381 -1.78 -11.50 32.14
N ASN A 382 -1.04 -10.51 31.65
CA ASN A 382 0.25 -10.72 30.99
C ASN A 382 1.31 -11.32 31.95
N ALA A 383 1.21 -11.07 33.26
CA ALA A 383 2.10 -11.66 34.26
C ALA A 383 1.71 -13.09 34.67
N SER A 384 0.51 -13.56 34.29
CA SER A 384 -0.03 -14.89 34.65
C SER A 384 0.02 -15.90 33.48
N SER A 385 0.38 -15.43 32.29
CA SER A 385 0.63 -16.18 31.05
C SER A 385 2.12 -16.30 30.79
#